data_AF-A0A1V4MAB1-F1
#
_entry.id   AF-A0A1V4MAB1-F1
#
_cell.length_a   1.000
_cell.length_b   1.000
_cell.length_c   1.000
_cell.angle_alpha   90.00
_cell.angle_beta   90.00
_cell.angle_gamma   90.00
#
_symmetry.space_group_name_H-M   'P 1'
#
loop_
_entity.id
_entity.type
_entity.pdbx_description
1 polymer ?
#
loop_
_entity_poly.entity_id
_entity_poly.type
_entity_poly.pdbx_seq_one_letter_code
_entity_poly.pdbx_strand_id
1 'polypeptide(L)'
;MEPECQCKELMPNVSEINYIWYYMQTASIMAPDVRRRLRAAWGFCERHAWMLLMVESSMRHSFLMGPAVLYGDLLGRASSVLRIRGPMRDARIARGLRDRRACLMCSMDLNPVRGKYAGEETIRRSRDPGEFIRLVEATRKYWEDGVCGICRGDGTPGRCRRHLIEDLKRGMTPEGLDRHRDELENVRRRLDAYGRSCRWEHRGTADLEDKAGLIRAVGWCSGWQPLLRLAEEVREAAVGL
;
A
#
# COMPACT_ATOMS: atom_id res chain seq x y z
N MET A 1 32.95 3.12 7.06
CA MET A 1 31.69 3.43 7.77
C MET A 1 30.57 2.96 6.87
N GLU A 2 29.93 1.84 7.19
CA GLU A 2 28.72 1.44 6.47
C GLU A 2 27.63 2.48 6.78
N PRO A 3 26.91 3.02 5.79
CA PRO A 3 25.83 3.97 6.03
C PRO A 3 24.78 3.28 6.92
N GLU A 4 24.47 3.89 8.06
CA GLU A 4 23.38 3.40 8.92
C GLU A 4 22.10 3.27 8.08
N CYS A 5 21.49 2.07 8.14
CA CYS A 5 20.39 1.65 7.28
C CYS A 5 19.18 2.62 7.34
N GLN A 6 18.92 3.29 6.21
CA GLN A 6 17.93 4.34 5.93
C GLN A 6 16.47 3.84 5.88
N CYS A 7 16.09 2.89 6.75
CA CYS A 7 14.78 2.22 6.68
C CYS A 7 14.30 1.66 8.04
N LYS A 8 14.77 2.20 9.17
CA LYS A 8 14.51 1.61 10.50
C LYS A 8 13.02 1.36 10.79
N GLU A 9 12.11 2.20 10.29
CA GLU A 9 10.66 2.04 10.48
C GLU A 9 10.05 0.88 9.68
N LEU A 10 10.47 0.71 8.42
CA LEU A 10 9.98 -0.35 7.53
C LEU A 10 10.69 -1.68 7.74
N MET A 11 11.75 -1.71 8.54
CA MET A 11 12.53 -2.91 8.80
C MET A 11 11.64 -4.00 9.43
N PRO A 12 11.49 -5.17 8.76
CA PRO A 12 10.65 -6.24 9.27
C PRO A 12 11.41 -7.07 10.32
N ASN A 13 10.69 -7.45 11.38
CA ASN A 13 11.20 -8.47 12.30
C ASN A 13 11.07 -9.88 11.70
N VAL A 14 11.72 -10.87 12.31
CA VAL A 14 11.73 -12.25 11.78
C VAL A 14 10.33 -12.86 11.68
N SER A 15 9.45 -12.61 12.66
CA SER A 15 8.08 -13.11 12.62
C SER A 15 7.27 -12.48 11.49
N GLU A 16 7.48 -11.20 11.22
CA GLU A 16 6.85 -10.49 10.09
C GLU A 16 7.32 -11.03 8.75
N ILE A 17 8.62 -11.31 8.60
CA ILE A 17 9.19 -11.94 7.40
C ILE A 17 8.58 -13.34 7.22
N ASN A 18 8.55 -14.15 8.28
CA ASN A 18 7.97 -15.49 8.23
C ASN A 18 6.51 -15.45 7.79
N TYR A 19 5.73 -14.50 8.32
CA TYR A 19 4.35 -14.33 7.91
C TYR A 19 4.23 -13.86 6.46
N ILE A 20 5.00 -12.87 6.02
CA ILE A 20 4.95 -12.39 4.63
C ILE A 20 5.38 -13.50 3.67
N TRP A 21 6.41 -14.28 4.02
CA TRP A 21 6.82 -15.46 3.27
C TRP A 21 5.68 -16.48 3.15
N TYR A 22 5.03 -16.82 4.26
CA TYR A 22 3.83 -17.66 4.28
C TYR A 22 2.68 -17.05 3.45
N TYR A 23 2.45 -15.74 3.53
CA TYR A 23 1.43 -15.02 2.76
C TYR A 23 1.70 -15.06 1.25
N MET A 24 2.97 -14.92 0.85
CA MET A 24 3.40 -14.98 -0.56
C MET A 24 3.31 -16.39 -1.16
N GLN A 25 3.52 -17.43 -0.34
CA GLN A 25 3.62 -18.83 -0.80
C GLN A 25 2.31 -19.62 -0.63
N THR A 26 1.66 -19.51 0.53
CA THR A 26 0.62 -20.46 0.99
C THR A 26 -0.67 -19.75 1.42
N ALA A 27 -0.60 -18.75 2.30
CA ALA A 27 -1.73 -17.87 2.62
C ALA A 27 -1.88 -16.77 1.59
N SER A 28 -2.09 -17.18 0.34
CA SER A 28 -2.36 -16.22 -0.71
C SER A 28 -3.61 -15.40 -0.36
N ILE A 29 -3.66 -14.18 -0.89
CA ILE A 29 -4.88 -13.36 -1.00
C ILE A 29 -6.10 -14.14 -1.54
N MET A 30 -5.89 -15.34 -2.11
CA MET A 30 -6.94 -16.24 -2.57
C MET A 30 -7.65 -17.00 -1.44
N ALA A 31 -7.05 -17.14 -0.26
CA ALA A 31 -7.71 -17.74 0.90
C ALA A 31 -8.91 -16.87 1.34
N PRO A 32 -10.15 -17.38 1.29
CA PRO A 32 -11.35 -16.56 1.51
C PRO A 32 -11.35 -15.86 2.87
N ASP A 33 -10.88 -16.52 3.94
CA ASP A 33 -10.80 -15.94 5.28
C ASP A 33 -9.80 -14.79 5.39
N VAL A 34 -8.63 -14.95 4.80
CA VAL A 34 -7.60 -13.91 4.75
C VAL A 34 -8.15 -12.70 4.00
N ARG A 35 -8.76 -12.91 2.82
CA ARG A 35 -9.37 -11.83 2.03
C ARG A 35 -10.52 -11.14 2.77
N ARG A 36 -11.38 -11.88 3.47
CA ARG A 36 -12.45 -11.30 4.31
C ARG A 36 -11.87 -10.42 5.42
N ARG A 37 -10.82 -10.87 6.11
CA ARG A 37 -10.16 -10.11 7.18
C ARG A 37 -9.48 -8.85 6.63
N LEU A 38 -8.73 -8.97 5.53
CA LEU A 38 -8.08 -7.82 4.88
C LEU A 38 -9.11 -6.81 4.38
N ARG A 39 -10.21 -7.23 3.75
CA ARG A 39 -11.30 -6.33 3.38
C ARG A 39 -11.91 -5.61 4.59
N ALA A 40 -12.11 -6.31 5.70
CA ALA A 40 -12.66 -5.71 6.92
C ALA A 40 -11.71 -4.67 7.54
N ALA A 41 -10.40 -4.87 7.41
CA ALA A 41 -9.34 -3.98 7.87
C ALA A 41 -8.88 -2.95 6.82
N TRP A 42 -9.49 -2.94 5.62
CA TRP A 42 -9.05 -2.14 4.46
C TRP A 42 -7.56 -2.33 4.10
N GLY A 43 -7.10 -3.57 4.17
CA GLY A 43 -5.73 -3.98 3.89
C GLY A 43 -4.89 -4.10 5.16
N PHE A 44 -3.62 -3.76 5.04
CA PHE A 44 -2.69 -3.67 6.16
C PHE A 44 -2.66 -2.26 6.74
N CYS A 45 -2.21 -2.12 7.99
CA CYS A 45 -1.88 -0.82 8.55
C CYS A 45 -0.75 -0.17 7.75
N GLU A 46 -0.56 1.13 7.93
CA GLU A 46 0.40 1.93 7.17
C GLU A 46 1.81 1.30 7.11
N ARG A 47 2.40 0.96 8.26
CA ARG A 47 3.71 0.29 8.33
C ARG A 47 3.71 -1.06 7.61
N HIS A 48 2.76 -1.94 7.92
CA HIS A 48 2.72 -3.30 7.35
C HIS A 48 2.40 -3.33 5.86
N ALA A 49 1.69 -2.32 5.36
CA ALA A 49 1.43 -2.16 3.94
C ALA A 49 2.74 -1.90 3.19
N TRP A 50 3.47 -0.86 3.55
CA TRP A 50 4.74 -0.50 2.90
C TRP A 50 5.82 -1.56 3.11
N MET A 51 5.91 -2.13 4.31
CA MET A 51 6.80 -3.25 4.61
C MET A 51 6.50 -4.47 3.73
N LEU A 52 5.23 -4.77 3.44
CA LEU A 52 4.87 -5.84 2.53
C LEU A 52 5.41 -5.58 1.11
N LEU A 53 5.25 -4.36 0.56
CA LEU A 53 5.83 -4.04 -0.74
C LEU A 53 7.35 -4.15 -0.72
N MET A 54 8.00 -3.70 0.35
CA MET A 54 9.44 -3.78 0.50
C MET A 54 9.92 -5.24 0.50
N VAL A 55 9.35 -6.08 1.37
CA VAL A 55 9.70 -7.49 1.45
C VAL A 55 9.40 -8.20 0.13
N GLU A 56 8.21 -8.03 -0.45
CA GLU A 56 7.85 -8.74 -1.69
C GLU A 56 8.69 -8.26 -2.89
N SER A 57 9.07 -6.98 -2.96
CA SER A 57 9.94 -6.46 -4.03
C SER A 57 11.36 -7.00 -3.93
N SER A 58 11.92 -7.14 -2.72
CA SER A 58 13.23 -7.77 -2.51
C SER A 58 13.27 -9.24 -2.93
N MET A 59 12.14 -9.94 -2.79
CA MET A 59 12.04 -11.36 -3.07
C MET A 59 11.65 -11.67 -4.52
N ARG A 60 10.94 -10.76 -5.18
CA ARG A 60 10.35 -10.98 -6.52
C ARG A 60 10.67 -9.87 -7.54
N HIS A 61 11.66 -9.01 -7.30
CA HIS A 61 12.15 -7.99 -8.23
C HIS A 61 11.03 -7.22 -8.97
N SER A 62 10.05 -6.70 -8.22
CA SER A 62 8.87 -5.96 -8.73
C SER A 62 7.71 -6.78 -9.33
N PHE A 63 7.63 -8.09 -9.11
CA PHE A 63 6.40 -8.87 -9.37
C PHE A 63 5.46 -8.90 -8.15
N LEU A 64 4.77 -7.79 -7.90
CA LEU A 64 3.95 -7.55 -6.70
C LEU A 64 2.46 -7.89 -6.93
N MET A 65 2.19 -9.11 -7.43
CA MET A 65 0.84 -9.54 -7.80
C MET A 65 -0.12 -9.58 -6.60
N GLY A 66 0.35 -10.05 -5.44
CA GLY A 66 -0.48 -10.17 -4.23
C GLY A 66 -1.03 -8.81 -3.79
N PRO A 67 -0.17 -7.80 -3.58
CA PRO A 67 -0.56 -6.43 -3.29
C PRO A 67 -1.44 -5.83 -4.39
N ALA A 68 -1.12 -6.05 -5.68
CA ALA A 68 -1.93 -5.53 -6.78
C ALA A 68 -3.39 -6.04 -6.73
N VAL A 69 -3.57 -7.34 -6.52
CA VAL A 69 -4.91 -7.95 -6.37
C VAL A 69 -5.64 -7.41 -5.13
N LEU A 70 -4.95 -7.33 -3.99
CA LEU A 70 -5.53 -6.82 -2.74
C LEU A 70 -6.00 -5.38 -2.89
N TYR A 71 -5.10 -4.48 -3.30
CA TYR A 71 -5.41 -3.06 -3.34
C TYR A 71 -6.34 -2.69 -4.51
N GLY A 72 -6.32 -3.43 -5.63
CA GLY A 72 -7.30 -3.26 -6.70
C GLY A 72 -8.73 -3.58 -6.24
N ASP A 73 -8.89 -4.64 -5.44
CA ASP A 73 -10.17 -5.00 -4.81
C ASP A 73 -10.66 -3.93 -3.82
N LEU A 74 -9.75 -3.39 -2.99
CA LEU A 74 -10.06 -2.31 -2.05
C LEU A 74 -10.45 -1.02 -2.77
N LEU A 75 -9.75 -0.64 -3.84
CA LEU A 75 -10.10 0.53 -4.65
C LEU A 75 -11.47 0.35 -5.33
N GLY A 76 -11.77 -0.83 -5.86
CA GLY A 76 -13.10 -1.11 -6.42
C GLY A 76 -14.22 -0.94 -5.40
N ARG A 77 -13.98 -1.37 -4.15
CA ARG A 77 -14.90 -1.12 -3.04
C ARG A 77 -14.99 0.37 -2.69
N ALA A 78 -13.87 1.08 -2.64
CA ALA A 78 -13.84 2.52 -2.35
C ALA A 78 -14.67 3.31 -3.36
N SER A 79 -14.46 3.10 -4.67
CA SER A 79 -15.25 3.74 -5.72
C SER A 79 -16.75 3.45 -5.58
N SER A 80 -17.10 2.22 -5.21
CA SER A 80 -18.51 1.84 -4.96
C SER A 80 -19.11 2.60 -3.77
N VAL A 81 -18.35 2.80 -2.69
CA VAL A 81 -18.79 3.59 -1.52
C VAL A 81 -18.95 5.07 -1.88
N LEU A 82 -18.04 5.64 -2.67
CA LEU A 82 -18.09 7.05 -3.07
C LEU A 82 -19.27 7.38 -4.00
N ARG A 83 -19.85 6.38 -4.67
CA ARG A 83 -21.04 6.51 -5.53
C ARG A 83 -22.36 6.61 -4.76
N ILE A 84 -22.34 6.49 -3.42
CA ILE A 84 -23.56 6.62 -2.61
C ILE A 84 -24.17 8.02 -2.81
N ARG A 85 -25.49 8.05 -3.03
CA ARG A 85 -26.31 9.27 -3.16
C ARG A 85 -27.39 9.31 -2.06
N GLY A 86 -28.02 10.47 -1.92
CA GLY A 86 -29.17 10.68 -1.04
C GLY A 86 -28.81 11.25 0.34
N PRO A 87 -29.76 11.23 1.30
CA PRO A 87 -29.58 11.86 2.59
C PRO A 87 -28.44 11.22 3.39
N MET A 88 -27.75 12.05 4.19
CA MET A 88 -26.60 11.64 5.00
C MET A 88 -25.47 10.99 4.19
N ARG A 89 -25.30 11.37 2.92
CA ARG A 89 -24.27 10.84 2.01
C ARG A 89 -22.90 10.75 2.69
N ASP A 90 -22.43 11.85 3.26
CA ASP A 90 -21.07 11.97 3.80
C ASP A 90 -20.85 11.03 5.00
N ALA A 91 -21.84 10.94 5.90
CA ALA A 91 -21.81 10.01 7.01
C ALA A 91 -21.83 8.54 6.55
N ARG A 92 -22.57 8.22 5.48
CA ARG A 92 -22.60 6.87 4.89
C ARG A 92 -21.27 6.52 4.22
N ILE A 93 -20.66 7.47 3.51
CA ILE A 93 -19.32 7.30 2.91
C ILE A 93 -18.28 7.07 4.02
N ALA A 94 -18.24 7.94 5.03
CA ALA A 94 -17.31 7.81 6.15
C ALA A 94 -17.46 6.46 6.87
N ARG A 95 -18.70 5.98 7.06
CA ARG A 95 -18.98 4.66 7.63
C ARG A 95 -18.54 3.51 6.71
N GLY A 96 -18.74 3.66 5.41
CA GLY A 96 -18.37 2.66 4.41
C GLY A 96 -16.86 2.45 4.31
N LEU A 97 -16.09 3.54 4.41
CA LEU A 97 -14.63 3.57 4.33
C LEU A 97 -13.92 3.23 5.64
N ARG A 98 -14.64 3.17 6.79
CA ARG A 98 -14.05 2.89 8.10
C ARG A 98 -13.52 1.46 8.21
N ASP A 99 -12.42 1.31 8.93
CA ASP A 99 -11.92 0.02 9.40
C ASP A 99 -12.92 -0.64 10.35
N ARG A 100 -13.13 -1.94 10.16
CA ARG A 100 -13.98 -2.77 11.03
C ARG A 100 -13.17 -3.77 11.84
N ARG A 101 -11.87 -3.94 11.52
CA ARG A 101 -10.94 -4.84 12.21
C ARG A 101 -9.54 -4.23 12.18
N ALA A 102 -8.70 -4.66 13.11
CA ALA A 102 -7.28 -4.36 13.10
C ALA A 102 -6.58 -5.02 11.90
N CYS A 103 -5.41 -4.49 11.54
CA CYS A 103 -4.51 -5.08 10.56
C CYS A 103 -4.27 -6.56 10.87
N LEU A 104 -4.28 -7.40 9.83
CA LEU A 104 -4.10 -8.84 9.97
C LEU A 104 -2.80 -9.16 10.72
N MET A 105 -1.69 -8.52 10.36
CA MET A 105 -0.39 -8.69 11.01
C MET A 105 -0.34 -8.17 12.44
N CYS A 106 -0.95 -7.02 12.73
CA CYS A 106 -1.08 -6.54 14.11
C CYS A 106 -1.94 -7.46 14.99
N SER A 107 -2.93 -8.15 14.39
CA SER A 107 -3.85 -9.03 15.12
C SER A 107 -3.33 -10.45 15.31
N MET A 108 -2.22 -10.80 14.67
CA MET A 108 -1.57 -12.08 14.89
C MET A 108 -0.62 -11.92 16.06
N ASP A 109 -0.73 -12.82 17.02
CA ASP A 109 0.31 -13.03 18.01
C ASP A 109 1.51 -13.69 17.30
N LEU A 110 2.28 -12.86 16.60
CA LEU A 110 3.45 -13.22 15.80
C LEU A 110 4.61 -13.63 16.72
N ASN A 111 4.38 -14.69 17.49
CA ASN A 111 5.35 -15.22 18.43
C ASN A 111 6.53 -15.83 17.64
N PRO A 112 7.77 -15.34 17.82
CA PRO A 112 8.94 -15.75 17.04
C PRO A 112 9.28 -17.25 17.15
N VAL A 113 8.70 -17.96 18.11
CA VAL A 113 8.92 -19.39 18.35
C VAL A 113 8.11 -20.29 17.41
N ARG A 114 7.01 -19.80 16.81
CA ARG A 114 6.12 -20.63 15.97
C ARG A 114 6.55 -20.63 14.50
N GLY A 115 7.43 -21.57 14.16
CA GLY A 115 7.71 -22.00 12.78
C GLY A 115 8.66 -21.08 12.03
N LYS A 116 9.88 -21.55 11.79
CA LYS A 116 10.82 -20.94 10.84
C LYS A 116 10.39 -21.34 9.42
N TYR A 117 9.51 -20.55 8.81
CA TYR A 117 9.08 -20.81 7.42
C TYR A 117 10.10 -20.27 6.40
N ALA A 118 10.80 -19.19 6.75
CA ALA A 118 11.85 -18.58 5.93
C ALA A 118 13.24 -19.03 6.39
N GLY A 119 14.11 -19.43 5.45
CA GLY A 119 15.53 -19.66 5.71
C GLY A 119 16.30 -18.37 5.95
N GLU A 120 17.52 -18.46 6.47
CA GLU A 120 18.38 -17.29 6.78
C GLU A 120 18.60 -16.39 5.55
N GLU A 121 18.77 -16.99 4.38
CA GLU A 121 18.91 -16.24 3.13
C GLU A 121 17.66 -15.41 2.80
N THR A 122 16.48 -15.98 3.03
CA THR A 122 15.21 -15.28 2.82
C THR A 122 15.07 -14.12 3.79
N ILE A 123 15.46 -14.31 5.05
CA ILE A 123 15.46 -13.25 6.07
C ILE A 123 16.38 -12.10 5.66
N ARG A 124 17.61 -12.43 5.23
CA ARG A 124 18.60 -11.44 4.79
C ARG A 124 18.08 -10.63 3.61
N ARG A 125 17.57 -11.28 2.56
CA ARG A 125 17.01 -10.61 1.37
C ARG A 125 15.79 -9.75 1.70
N SER A 126 14.89 -10.24 2.56
CA SER A 126 13.69 -9.52 2.96
C SER A 126 13.96 -8.20 3.69
N ARG A 127 15.19 -7.99 4.17
CA ARG A 127 15.64 -6.76 4.83
C ARG A 127 16.36 -5.79 3.90
N ASP A 128 16.59 -6.16 2.64
CA ASP A 128 17.19 -5.30 1.63
C ASP A 128 16.11 -4.41 0.98
N PRO A 129 16.11 -3.08 1.23
CA PRO A 129 15.13 -2.17 0.63
C PRO A 129 15.48 -1.78 -0.81
N GLY A 130 16.62 -2.22 -1.37
CA GLY A 130 17.17 -1.70 -2.62
C GLY A 130 16.24 -1.81 -3.82
N GLU A 131 15.55 -2.95 -3.99
CA GLU A 131 14.56 -3.11 -5.07
C GLU A 131 13.33 -2.21 -4.88
N PHE A 132 12.90 -2.04 -3.62
CA PHE A 132 11.78 -1.19 -3.31
C PHE A 132 12.09 0.28 -3.59
N ILE A 133 13.25 0.75 -3.14
CA ILE A 133 13.73 2.11 -3.40
C ILE A 133 13.84 2.36 -4.90
N ARG A 134 14.43 1.42 -5.68
CA ARG A 134 14.48 1.52 -7.14
C ARG A 134 13.09 1.68 -7.77
N LEU A 135 12.11 0.89 -7.30
CA LEU A 135 10.73 1.00 -7.79
C LEU A 135 10.11 2.36 -7.44
N VAL A 136 10.26 2.82 -6.20
CA VAL A 136 9.73 4.10 -5.72
C VAL A 136 10.29 5.27 -6.52
N GLU A 137 11.61 5.33 -6.70
CA GLU A 137 12.27 6.39 -7.47
C GLU A 137 11.88 6.35 -8.94
N ALA A 138 11.93 5.17 -9.58
CA ALA A 138 11.61 5.03 -11.00
C ALA A 138 10.17 5.47 -11.33
N THR A 139 9.27 5.41 -10.34
CA THR A 139 7.85 5.75 -10.51
C THR A 139 7.45 7.09 -9.90
N ARG A 140 8.39 7.82 -9.26
CA ARG A 140 8.16 9.06 -8.49
C ARG A 140 7.23 10.05 -9.18
N LYS A 141 7.55 10.41 -10.41
CA LYS A 141 6.80 11.40 -11.21
C LYS A 141 5.33 11.06 -11.45
N TYR A 142 4.92 9.80 -11.24
CA TYR A 142 3.56 9.32 -11.50
C TYR A 142 2.71 9.14 -10.23
N TRP A 143 3.34 9.11 -9.04
CA TRP A 143 2.62 8.94 -7.78
C TRP A 143 2.66 10.19 -6.87
N GLU A 144 3.63 11.07 -7.06
CA GLU A 144 3.85 12.24 -6.19
C GLU A 144 2.68 13.23 -6.22
N ASP A 145 2.03 13.40 -7.36
CA ASP A 145 0.84 14.24 -7.53
C ASP A 145 -0.40 13.69 -6.81
N GLY A 146 -0.48 12.38 -6.62
CA GLY A 146 -1.55 11.67 -5.94
C GLY A 146 -1.41 11.57 -4.42
N VAL A 147 -0.33 12.12 -3.85
CA VAL A 147 -0.09 12.10 -2.41
C VAL A 147 -1.16 12.92 -1.68
N CYS A 148 -1.56 12.47 -0.49
CA CYS A 148 -2.48 13.22 0.34
C CYS A 148 -1.84 14.51 0.85
N GLY A 149 -2.48 15.67 0.62
CA GLY A 149 -1.94 16.96 1.04
C GLY A 149 -1.81 17.15 2.55
N ILE A 150 -2.64 16.45 3.34
CA ILE A 150 -2.47 16.41 4.81
C ILE A 150 -1.26 15.54 5.20
N CYS A 151 -1.03 14.41 4.51
CA CYS A 151 0.17 13.62 4.76
C CYS A 151 1.45 14.35 4.35
N ARG A 152 1.40 15.08 3.22
CA ARG A 152 2.53 15.87 2.71
C ARG A 152 2.75 17.18 3.47
N GLY A 153 1.72 17.69 4.15
CA GLY A 153 1.78 18.94 4.91
C GLY A 153 1.62 20.21 4.06
N ASP A 154 1.15 20.11 2.82
CA ASP A 154 1.05 21.24 1.88
C ASP A 154 -0.39 21.71 1.60
N GLY A 155 -1.39 21.02 2.18
CA GLY A 155 -2.79 21.40 2.06
C GLY A 155 -3.43 21.13 0.69
N THR A 156 -2.72 20.49 -0.25
CA THR A 156 -3.32 20.10 -1.54
C THR A 156 -4.59 19.27 -1.34
N PRO A 157 -5.60 19.38 -2.22
CA PRO A 157 -6.93 18.81 -1.99
C PRO A 157 -6.98 17.28 -1.96
N GLY A 158 -5.94 16.58 -2.45
CA GLY A 158 -5.86 15.12 -2.41
C GLY A 158 -5.97 14.57 -0.98
N ARG A 159 -6.79 13.52 -0.80
CA ARG A 159 -6.97 12.84 0.51
C ARG A 159 -6.70 11.35 0.42
N CYS A 160 -5.90 10.81 1.33
CA CYS A 160 -5.91 9.37 1.58
C CYS A 160 -7.23 9.01 2.28
N ARG A 161 -7.56 7.71 2.32
CA ARG A 161 -8.78 7.19 2.92
C ARG A 161 -9.00 7.69 4.35
N ARG A 162 -7.96 7.65 5.18
CA ARG A 162 -8.04 8.08 6.59
C ARG A 162 -8.43 9.55 6.70
N HIS A 163 -7.71 10.44 6.02
CA HIS A 163 -7.97 11.86 6.07
C HIS A 163 -9.30 12.25 5.41
N LEU A 164 -9.73 11.53 4.37
CA LEU A 164 -11.06 11.71 3.80
C LEU A 164 -12.17 11.39 4.83
N ILE A 165 -12.01 10.31 5.61
CA ILE A 165 -12.98 9.97 6.67
C ILE A 165 -13.00 11.05 7.75
N GLU A 166 -11.83 11.59 8.13
CA GLU A 166 -11.70 12.65 9.13
C GLU A 166 -12.37 13.95 8.67
N ASP A 167 -12.15 14.35 7.42
CA ASP A 167 -12.79 15.53 6.81
C ASP A 167 -14.32 15.37 6.78
N LEU A 168 -14.83 14.24 6.28
CA LEU A 168 -16.27 13.97 6.22
C LEU A 168 -16.92 13.97 7.60
N LYS A 169 -16.22 13.48 8.64
CA LYS A 169 -16.73 13.52 10.03
C LYS A 169 -16.81 14.93 10.60
N ARG A 170 -15.97 15.86 10.10
CA ARG A 170 -15.98 17.27 10.48
C ARG A 170 -16.99 18.08 9.65
N GLY A 171 -17.75 17.45 8.76
CA GLY A 171 -18.64 18.14 7.82
C GLY A 171 -17.88 18.87 6.71
N MET A 172 -16.57 18.61 6.57
CA MET A 172 -15.77 19.13 5.47
C MET A 172 -15.84 18.12 4.34
N THR A 173 -16.75 18.34 3.39
CA THR A 173 -16.77 17.53 2.17
C THR A 173 -15.80 18.16 1.19
N PRO A 174 -14.68 17.49 0.84
CA PRO A 174 -13.75 18.05 -0.12
C PRO A 174 -14.50 18.37 -1.42
N GLU A 175 -14.30 19.58 -1.95
CA GLU A 175 -14.77 19.92 -3.27
C GLU A 175 -14.24 18.90 -4.27
N GLY A 176 -15.11 18.41 -5.16
CA GLY A 176 -14.70 17.42 -6.16
C GLY A 176 -14.60 15.99 -5.63
N LEU A 177 -15.50 15.54 -4.76
CA LEU A 177 -15.60 14.11 -4.40
C LEU A 177 -15.77 13.20 -5.63
N ASP A 178 -16.42 13.70 -6.70
CA ASP A 178 -16.49 13.02 -7.99
C ASP A 178 -15.11 12.93 -8.66
N ARG A 179 -14.33 14.02 -8.68
CA ARG A 179 -12.93 14.00 -9.14
C ARG A 179 -12.10 13.00 -8.33
N HIS A 180 -12.29 12.96 -7.00
CA HIS A 180 -11.61 12.01 -6.14
C HIS A 180 -11.95 10.56 -6.49
N ARG A 181 -13.22 10.26 -6.78
CA ARG A 181 -13.64 8.95 -7.28
C ARG A 181 -12.96 8.63 -8.62
N ASP A 182 -12.97 9.57 -9.55
CA ASP A 182 -12.42 9.37 -10.90
C ASP A 182 -10.91 9.10 -10.85
N GLU A 183 -10.20 9.77 -9.93
CA GLU A 183 -8.79 9.47 -9.63
C GLU A 183 -8.60 8.04 -9.10
N LEU A 184 -9.45 7.57 -8.16
CA LEU A 184 -9.36 6.19 -7.68
C LEU A 184 -9.69 5.15 -8.77
N GLU A 185 -10.61 5.47 -9.67
CA GLU A 185 -10.92 4.62 -10.83
C GLU A 185 -9.75 4.58 -11.82
N ASN A 186 -9.07 5.71 -12.04
CA ASN A 186 -7.83 5.76 -12.81
C ASN A 186 -6.71 4.91 -12.17
N VAL A 187 -6.45 5.11 -10.87
CA VAL A 187 -5.46 4.32 -10.13
C VAL A 187 -5.78 2.84 -10.19
N ARG A 188 -7.06 2.46 -10.04
CA ARG A 188 -7.49 1.07 -10.17
C ARG A 188 -7.21 0.52 -11.57
N ARG A 189 -7.52 1.27 -12.64
CA ARG A 189 -7.25 0.83 -14.01
C ARG A 189 -5.76 0.59 -14.26
N ARG A 190 -4.91 1.49 -13.78
CA ARG A 190 -3.43 1.36 -13.82
C ARG A 190 -2.96 0.12 -13.05
N LEU A 191 -3.52 -0.08 -11.85
CA LEU A 191 -3.22 -1.25 -11.03
C LEU A 191 -3.72 -2.56 -11.67
N ASP A 192 -4.86 -2.56 -12.35
CA ASP A 192 -5.37 -3.71 -13.10
C ASP A 192 -4.44 -4.04 -14.30
N ALA A 193 -3.87 -3.03 -14.97
CA ALA A 193 -2.87 -3.22 -16.02
C ALA A 193 -1.58 -3.84 -15.47
N TYR A 194 -1.07 -3.32 -14.37
CA TYR A 194 0.09 -3.89 -13.65
C TYR A 194 -0.17 -5.31 -13.13
N GLY A 195 -1.35 -5.57 -12.57
CA GLY A 195 -1.76 -6.90 -12.13
C GLY A 195 -1.81 -7.90 -13.29
N ARG A 196 -2.29 -7.47 -14.47
CA ARG A 196 -2.26 -8.31 -15.68
C ARG A 196 -0.83 -8.59 -16.14
N SER A 197 0.08 -7.63 -16.07
CA SER A 197 1.47 -7.85 -16.50
C SER A 197 2.26 -8.81 -15.62
N CYS A 198 1.73 -9.15 -14.44
CA CYS A 198 2.31 -10.20 -13.59
C CYS A 198 2.02 -11.62 -14.11
N ARG A 199 1.08 -11.77 -15.05
CA ARG A 199 0.82 -13.04 -15.74
C ARG A 199 1.89 -13.32 -16.77
N TRP A 200 2.20 -14.59 -16.98
CA TRP A 200 3.28 -15.02 -17.87
C TRP A 200 3.09 -14.47 -19.30
N GLU A 201 1.86 -14.51 -19.81
CA GLU A 201 1.49 -14.12 -21.17
C GLU A 201 1.54 -12.62 -21.43
N HIS A 202 1.56 -11.80 -20.38
CA HIS A 202 1.56 -10.34 -20.45
C HIS A 202 2.78 -9.73 -19.77
N ARG A 203 3.84 -10.52 -19.56
CA ARG A 203 5.04 -10.03 -18.90
C ARG A 203 5.64 -8.86 -19.69
N GLY A 204 5.93 -7.77 -18.97
CA GLY A 204 6.54 -6.57 -19.55
C GLY A 204 5.57 -5.59 -20.19
N THR A 205 4.25 -5.84 -20.16
CA THR A 205 3.27 -4.89 -20.74
C THR A 205 2.98 -3.68 -19.87
N ALA A 206 3.28 -3.72 -18.58
CA ALA A 206 3.04 -2.60 -17.67
C ALA A 206 4.18 -1.59 -17.71
N ASP A 207 3.83 -0.33 -17.89
CA ASP A 207 4.77 0.79 -17.84
C ASP A 207 5.03 1.24 -16.39
N LEU A 208 5.80 2.33 -16.24
CA LEU A 208 6.11 2.91 -14.93
C LEU A 208 4.88 3.57 -14.27
N GLU A 209 3.92 4.07 -15.06
CA GLU A 209 2.69 4.67 -14.53
C GLU A 209 1.75 3.60 -13.97
N ASP A 210 1.65 2.45 -14.65
CA ASP A 210 0.91 1.29 -14.18
C ASP A 210 1.47 0.78 -12.84
N LYS A 211 2.80 0.70 -12.72
CA LYS A 211 3.49 0.35 -11.46
C LYS A 211 3.24 1.39 -10.36
N ALA A 212 3.26 2.68 -10.71
CA ALA A 212 2.94 3.77 -9.78
C ALA A 212 1.50 3.67 -9.24
N GLY A 213 0.59 3.08 -10.03
CA GLY A 213 -0.76 2.75 -9.60
C GLY A 213 -0.81 1.93 -8.31
N LEU A 214 0.13 0.99 -8.10
CA LEU A 214 0.22 0.23 -6.85
C LEU A 214 0.62 1.14 -5.67
N ILE A 215 1.62 2.00 -5.85
CA ILE A 215 2.07 2.94 -4.82
C ILE A 215 0.93 3.88 -4.43
N ARG A 216 0.23 4.46 -5.42
CA ARG A 216 -0.95 5.30 -5.19
C ARG A 216 -2.07 4.56 -4.45
N ALA A 217 -2.33 3.31 -4.83
CA ALA A 217 -3.37 2.51 -4.20
C ALA A 217 -3.07 2.22 -2.72
N VAL A 218 -1.82 1.86 -2.41
CA VAL A 218 -1.34 1.62 -1.04
C VAL A 218 -1.38 2.91 -0.23
N GLY A 219 -0.82 3.99 -0.76
CA GLY A 219 -0.81 5.30 -0.11
C GLY A 219 -2.22 5.82 0.20
N TRP A 220 -3.15 5.63 -0.74
CA TRP A 220 -4.55 5.99 -0.50
C TRP A 220 -5.21 5.11 0.56
N CYS A 221 -5.07 3.79 0.49
CA CYS A 221 -5.76 2.86 1.40
C CYS A 221 -5.18 2.88 2.83
N SER A 222 -3.86 2.82 2.94
CA SER A 222 -3.14 2.56 4.18
C SER A 222 -2.45 3.79 4.76
N GLY A 223 -2.17 4.82 3.95
CA GLY A 223 -1.46 6.03 4.36
C GLY A 223 -0.10 6.19 3.67
N TRP A 224 0.44 7.41 3.68
CA TRP A 224 1.63 7.81 2.91
C TRP A 224 2.90 8.01 3.74
N GLN A 225 2.80 8.14 5.06
CA GLN A 225 3.88 8.64 5.91
C GLN A 225 5.19 7.83 5.81
N PRO A 226 5.19 6.49 5.90
CA PRO A 226 6.42 5.72 5.79
C PRO A 226 7.09 5.84 4.41
N LEU A 227 6.31 5.93 3.33
CA LEU A 227 6.86 6.17 1.99
C LEU A 227 7.49 7.56 1.89
N LEU A 228 6.81 8.59 2.40
CA LEU A 228 7.32 9.96 2.33
C LEU A 228 8.62 10.13 3.10
N ARG A 229 8.72 9.53 4.31
CA ARG A 229 9.96 9.50 5.08
C ARG A 229 11.07 8.78 4.33
N LEU A 230 10.80 7.59 3.79
CA LEU A 230 11.77 6.85 2.98
C LEU A 230 12.26 7.68 1.78
N ALA A 231 11.35 8.31 1.05
CA ALA A 231 11.66 9.09 -0.14
C ALA A 231 12.49 10.35 0.18
N GLU A 232 12.34 10.90 1.40
CA GLU A 232 13.15 12.00 1.90
C GLU A 232 14.55 11.53 2.31
N GLU A 233 14.66 10.44 3.08
CA GLU A 233 15.94 9.84 3.49
C GLU A 233 16.80 9.47 2.27
N VAL A 234 16.20 8.87 1.23
CA VAL A 234 16.89 8.53 -0.03
C VAL A 234 17.38 9.78 -0.75
N ARG A 235 16.60 10.86 -0.76
CA ARG A 235 16.99 12.14 -1.38
C ARG A 235 18.14 12.79 -0.62
N GLU A 236 18.08 12.81 0.71
CA GLU A 236 19.15 13.36 1.55
C GLU A 236 20.46 12.59 1.34
N ALA A 237 20.39 11.26 1.26
CA ALA A 237 21.54 10.42 0.98
C ALA A 237 22.16 10.68 -0.41
N ALA A 238 21.34 11.05 -1.41
CA ALA A 238 21.80 11.37 -2.75
C ALA A 238 22.46 12.77 -2.87
N VAL A 239 22.13 13.69 -1.96
CA VAL A 239 22.68 15.06 -1.93
C VAL A 239 23.91 15.16 -1.01
N GLY A 240 24.00 14.31 0.01
CA GLY A 240 25.13 14.24 0.94
C GLY A 240 26.35 13.43 0.45
N LEU A 241 26.33 12.97 -0.81
CA LEU A 241 27.44 12.32 -1.54
C LEU A 241 27.98 13.26 -2.61
#